data_AF-A0A1D8MTL7-F1
#
_entry.id   AF-A0A1D8MTL7-F1
#
_cell.length_a   1.000
_cell.length_b   1.000
_cell.length_c   1.000
_cell.angle_alpha   90.00
_cell.angle_beta   90.00
_cell.angle_gamma   90.00
#
_symmetry.space_group_name_H-M   'P 1'
#
loop_
_entity.id
_entity.type
_entity.pdbx_description
1 polymer ?
#
loop_
_entity_poly.entity_id
_entity_poly.type
_entity_poly.pdbx_seq_one_letter_code
_entity_poly.pdbx_strand_id
1 'polypeptide(L)'
;MEEVDYEDELKEVPNPDISKVREYYKDFKSEIDEDQKRKELRDSLDTRKTHDSLVGKIASAFHQAEEAEGSDTGYEFAFTEPLEERGIPNGDILLVKEEEEGIKLCIVECKSGSKYPKWFNQISKIKEQLQEEDNRREIKAQIDCRDKEINFIQYVIATSGRNLSDVDPSRYEANYPDSIAIWGVDEIQQSLYAKNGYTCNDKDIASKVGEGIDYGRVENPIKYTISSHPVIILQSVLFDIIKSNAENSRFKEFNEEEFYEEFEKNLQMGVEGSNKNDLVNGVIESILSFGEDIRIISSDEEDLRGTKDYRIMFRGKKPPMARKAVKEKFLRNRPVRRVAEDAFRQALEKYRNEDKQGGLDDFT
;
A
#
# COMPACT_ATOMS: atom_id res chain seq x y z
N MET A 1 21.60 -16.37 14.72
CA MET A 1 20.23 -16.26 14.17
C MET A 1 19.38 -16.53 15.39
N GLU A 2 18.92 -15.50 16.09
CA GLU A 2 17.96 -15.76 17.17
C GLU A 2 16.70 -16.26 16.48
N GLU A 3 16.33 -17.50 16.76
CA GLU A 3 14.97 -17.94 16.51
C GLU A 3 14.06 -16.89 17.15
N VAL A 4 13.05 -16.42 16.40
CA VAL A 4 11.93 -15.77 17.05
C VAL A 4 11.28 -16.87 17.89
N ASP A 5 11.68 -16.90 19.15
CA ASP A 5 11.26 -17.91 20.10
C ASP A 5 9.98 -17.40 20.74
N TYR A 6 8.84 -17.88 20.25
CA TYR A 6 7.52 -17.62 20.83
C TYR A 6 7.38 -18.23 22.25
N GLU A 7 8.47 -18.73 22.86
CA GLU A 7 8.53 -19.11 24.28
C GLU A 7 8.11 -18.00 25.24
N ASP A 8 8.28 -16.72 24.88
CA ASP A 8 7.80 -15.61 25.70
C ASP A 8 6.28 -15.38 25.58
N GLU A 9 5.69 -15.53 24.39
CA GLU A 9 4.23 -15.49 24.20
C GLU A 9 3.52 -16.70 24.81
N LEU A 10 4.21 -17.84 24.93
CA LEU A 10 3.73 -19.04 25.62
C LEU A 10 3.50 -18.83 27.12
N LYS A 11 4.10 -17.80 27.74
CA LYS A 11 3.91 -17.48 29.17
C LYS A 11 2.56 -16.83 29.47
N GLU A 12 1.89 -16.27 28.46
CA GLU A 12 0.58 -15.62 28.61
C GLU A 12 -0.60 -16.58 28.44
N VAL A 13 -0.36 -17.83 28.05
CA VAL A 13 -1.38 -18.88 28.00
C VAL A 13 -1.71 -19.32 29.44
N PRO A 14 -2.97 -19.17 29.93
CA PRO A 14 -3.33 -19.58 31.28
C PRO A 14 -3.10 -21.08 31.47
N ASN A 15 -2.26 -21.42 32.44
CA ASN A 15 -1.79 -22.80 32.66
C ASN A 15 -2.96 -23.70 33.14
N PRO A 16 -3.05 -24.93 32.61
CA PRO A 16 -2.09 -25.95 33.04
C PRO A 16 -1.32 -26.74 31.94
N ASP A 17 -1.31 -26.36 30.66
CA ASP A 17 -0.72 -27.25 29.62
C ASP A 17 0.10 -26.58 28.50
N ILE A 18 0.98 -25.64 28.87
CA ILE A 18 1.95 -25.00 27.96
C ILE A 18 2.85 -26.02 27.22
N SER A 19 3.10 -27.19 27.82
CA SER A 19 3.94 -28.25 27.24
C SER A 19 3.33 -28.85 25.96
N LYS A 20 2.01 -29.07 25.93
CA LYS A 20 1.31 -29.54 24.73
C LYS A 20 1.33 -28.51 23.60
N VAL A 21 1.12 -27.23 23.93
CA VAL A 21 1.22 -26.15 22.94
C VAL A 21 2.63 -26.08 22.34
N ARG A 22 3.67 -26.28 23.16
CA ARG A 22 5.06 -26.36 22.70
C ARG A 22 5.33 -27.55 21.77
N GLU A 23 4.74 -28.71 22.07
CA GLU A 23 4.84 -29.89 21.21
C GLU A 23 4.19 -29.64 19.85
N TYR A 24 2.94 -29.16 19.83
CA TYR A 24 2.24 -28.80 18.59
C TYR A 24 2.95 -27.71 17.80
N TYR A 25 3.53 -26.73 18.48
CA TYR A 25 4.32 -25.69 17.83
C TYR A 25 5.53 -26.29 17.07
N LYS A 26 6.27 -27.22 17.70
CA LYS A 26 7.41 -27.87 17.04
C LYS A 26 6.97 -28.71 15.84
N ASP A 27 5.88 -29.45 15.97
CA ASP A 27 5.32 -30.27 14.89
C ASP A 27 4.92 -29.37 13.71
N PHE A 28 4.05 -28.39 13.92
CA PHE A 28 3.60 -27.47 12.87
C PHE A 28 4.73 -26.66 12.25
N LYS A 29 5.71 -26.22 13.05
CA LYS A 29 6.88 -25.49 12.55
C LYS A 29 7.71 -26.34 11.57
N SER A 30 7.78 -27.66 11.81
CA SER A 30 8.51 -28.58 10.93
C SER A 30 7.76 -28.90 9.63
N GLU A 31 6.43 -28.75 9.62
CA GLU A 31 5.57 -29.01 8.45
C GLU A 31 5.46 -27.82 7.50
N ILE A 32 5.65 -26.59 7.99
CA ILE A 32 5.53 -25.38 7.15
C ILE A 32 6.82 -25.17 6.34
N ASP A 33 6.68 -25.20 5.02
CA ASP A 33 7.77 -24.91 4.08
C ASP A 33 8.14 -23.40 4.08
N GLU A 34 9.32 -23.07 4.63
CA GLU A 34 9.87 -21.71 4.64
C GLU A 34 10.08 -21.16 3.22
N ASP A 35 10.51 -21.99 2.25
CA ASP A 35 10.73 -21.55 0.87
C ASP A 35 9.41 -21.22 0.18
N GLN A 36 8.35 -21.98 0.47
CA GLN A 36 7.00 -21.62 0.06
C GLN A 36 6.59 -20.27 0.66
N LYS A 37 6.78 -20.05 1.97
CA LYS A 37 6.47 -18.77 2.63
C LYS A 37 7.28 -17.61 2.05
N ARG A 38 8.56 -17.85 1.73
CA ARG A 38 9.42 -16.87 1.08
C ARG A 38 8.90 -16.50 -0.32
N LYS A 39 8.40 -17.47 -1.08
CA LYS A 39 7.77 -17.25 -2.37
C LYS A 39 6.48 -16.44 -2.22
N GLU A 40 5.59 -16.81 -1.30
CA GLU A 40 4.35 -16.07 -1.01
C GLU A 40 4.61 -14.60 -0.64
N LEU A 41 5.59 -14.35 0.23
CA LEU A 41 5.99 -12.99 0.61
C LEU A 41 6.59 -12.20 -0.56
N ARG A 42 7.37 -12.85 -1.44
CA ARG A 42 7.90 -12.23 -2.65
C ARG A 42 6.79 -11.86 -3.62
N ASP A 43 5.86 -12.78 -3.88
CA ASP A 43 4.75 -12.57 -4.80
C ASP A 43 3.82 -11.46 -4.29
N SER A 44 3.59 -11.40 -2.97
CA SER A 44 2.85 -10.33 -2.30
C SER A 44 3.54 -8.97 -2.47
N LEU A 45 4.85 -8.90 -2.23
CA LEU A 45 5.64 -7.67 -2.42
C LEU A 45 5.63 -7.21 -3.88
N ASP A 46 5.81 -8.14 -4.82
CA ASP A 46 5.82 -7.82 -6.25
C ASP A 46 4.42 -7.36 -6.72
N THR A 47 3.34 -7.94 -6.18
CA THR A 47 1.96 -7.48 -6.41
C THR A 47 1.74 -6.05 -5.92
N ARG A 48 2.28 -5.70 -4.74
CA ARG A 48 2.24 -4.33 -4.20
C ARG A 48 3.07 -3.36 -5.03
N LYS A 49 4.25 -3.77 -5.51
CA LYS A 49 5.04 -2.95 -6.44
C LYS A 49 4.33 -2.67 -7.75
N THR A 50 3.62 -3.67 -8.30
CA THR A 50 2.80 -3.47 -9.49
C THR A 50 1.68 -2.48 -9.20
N HIS A 51 1.03 -2.57 -8.04
CA HIS A 51 0.01 -1.61 -7.61
C HIS A 51 0.56 -0.18 -7.56
N ASP A 52 1.61 0.07 -6.79
CA ASP A 52 2.18 1.42 -6.62
C ASP A 52 2.74 1.96 -7.93
N SER A 53 3.22 1.07 -8.82
CA SER A 53 3.62 1.44 -10.17
C SER A 53 2.45 1.86 -11.05
N LEU A 54 1.26 1.25 -10.92
CA LEU A 54 0.06 1.72 -11.62
C LEU A 54 -0.34 3.10 -11.11
N VAL A 55 -0.32 3.29 -9.78
CA VAL A 55 -0.62 4.57 -9.14
C VAL A 55 0.27 5.68 -9.73
N GLY A 56 1.58 5.46 -9.71
CA GLY A 56 2.55 6.41 -10.23
C GLY A 56 2.41 6.71 -11.72
N LYS A 57 2.13 5.71 -12.56
CA LYS A 57 1.93 5.92 -14.00
C LYS A 57 0.69 6.75 -14.31
N ILE A 58 -0.40 6.55 -13.58
CA ILE A 58 -1.61 7.36 -13.75
C ILE A 58 -1.39 8.78 -13.23
N ALA A 59 -0.68 8.93 -12.11
CA ALA A 59 -0.27 10.27 -11.63
C ALA A 59 0.61 11.01 -12.65
N SER A 60 1.57 10.33 -13.30
CA SER A 60 2.36 10.90 -14.40
C SER A 60 1.50 11.28 -15.61
N ALA A 61 0.54 10.43 -15.99
CA ALA A 61 -0.33 10.65 -17.13
C ALA A 61 -1.11 11.97 -17.03
N PHE A 62 -1.52 12.34 -15.81
CA PHE A 62 -2.31 13.53 -15.50
C PHE A 62 -1.53 14.54 -14.65
N HIS A 63 -0.21 14.54 -14.71
CA HIS A 63 0.59 15.50 -13.96
C HIS A 63 0.27 16.94 -14.41
N GLN A 64 0.41 17.92 -13.51
CA GLN A 64 0.19 19.35 -13.78
C GLN A 64 1.21 19.98 -14.78
N ALA A 65 2.15 19.18 -15.28
CA ALA A 65 3.19 19.68 -16.17
C ALA A 65 2.64 19.71 -17.60
N GLU A 66 2.97 20.74 -18.39
CA GLU A 66 2.45 20.90 -19.76
C GLU A 66 2.82 19.71 -20.66
N GLU A 67 3.88 18.98 -20.35
CA GLU A 67 4.31 17.80 -21.09
C GLU A 67 3.42 16.56 -20.85
N ALA A 68 2.62 16.53 -19.79
CA ALA A 68 1.70 15.44 -19.50
C ALA A 68 0.51 15.50 -20.45
N GLU A 69 0.32 14.48 -21.29
CA GLU A 69 -0.76 14.48 -22.28
C GLU A 69 -2.17 14.45 -21.65
N GLY A 70 -2.31 13.96 -20.42
CA GLY A 70 -3.60 13.99 -19.71
C GLY A 70 -4.08 15.41 -19.38
N SER A 71 -3.19 16.40 -19.32
CA SER A 71 -3.54 17.81 -19.08
C SER A 71 -4.48 18.37 -20.16
N ASP A 72 -4.43 17.85 -21.39
CA ASP A 72 -5.35 18.21 -22.49
C ASP A 72 -6.83 17.94 -22.16
N THR A 73 -7.10 17.05 -21.19
CA THR A 73 -8.47 16.75 -20.74
C THR A 73 -9.03 17.82 -19.79
N GLY A 74 -8.15 18.69 -19.26
CA GLY A 74 -8.43 19.60 -18.14
C GLY A 74 -8.45 18.92 -16.77
N TYR A 75 -8.21 17.60 -16.70
CA TYR A 75 -8.01 16.91 -15.42
C TYR A 75 -6.54 16.91 -15.04
N GLU A 76 -6.29 17.15 -13.76
CA GLU A 76 -4.97 17.13 -13.15
C GLU A 76 -4.95 16.17 -11.96
N PHE A 77 -3.80 15.54 -11.74
CA PHE A 77 -3.52 14.77 -10.54
C PHE A 77 -3.51 15.70 -9.32
N ALA A 78 -4.40 15.42 -8.36
CA ALA A 78 -4.45 16.15 -7.10
C ALA A 78 -3.61 15.47 -6.02
N PHE A 79 -3.96 14.23 -5.67
CA PHE A 79 -3.26 13.44 -4.64
C PHE A 79 -3.70 11.97 -4.65
N THR A 80 -3.00 11.14 -3.87
CA THR A 80 -3.33 9.74 -3.62
C THR A 80 -4.19 9.57 -2.37
N GLU A 81 -4.99 8.50 -2.34
CA GLU A 81 -5.73 8.02 -1.16
C GLU A 81 -6.64 9.10 -0.53
N PRO A 82 -7.59 9.71 -1.27
CA PRO A 82 -8.55 10.66 -0.71
C PRO A 82 -9.29 10.13 0.51
N LEU A 83 -9.47 10.94 1.55
CA LEU A 83 -10.19 10.55 2.78
C LEU A 83 -9.55 9.41 3.60
N GLU A 84 -8.28 9.08 3.38
CA GLU A 84 -7.59 8.01 4.11
C GLU A 84 -7.61 8.23 5.63
N GLU A 85 -7.53 9.49 6.08
CA GLU A 85 -7.58 9.87 7.49
C GLU A 85 -8.88 9.48 8.20
N ARG A 86 -9.94 9.20 7.42
CA ARG A 86 -11.24 8.76 7.95
C ARG A 86 -11.35 7.25 8.09
N GLY A 87 -10.36 6.48 7.61
CA GLY A 87 -10.36 5.02 7.66
C GLY A 87 -11.52 4.37 6.89
N ILE A 88 -11.99 5.03 5.84
CA ILE A 88 -13.11 4.57 5.00
C ILE A 88 -12.60 4.05 3.64
N PRO A 89 -13.37 3.19 2.94
CA PRO A 89 -13.02 2.79 1.59
C PRO A 89 -12.93 4.00 0.64
N ASN A 90 -11.74 4.23 0.09
CA ASN A 90 -11.43 5.29 -0.86
C ASN A 90 -10.76 4.74 -2.12
N GLY A 91 -10.54 5.63 -3.11
CA GLY A 91 -9.77 5.33 -4.31
C GLY A 91 -8.28 5.53 -4.08
N ASP A 92 -7.44 5.02 -4.98
CA ASP A 92 -5.99 5.21 -4.91
C ASP A 92 -5.55 6.60 -5.40
N ILE A 93 -6.28 7.20 -6.35
CA ILE A 93 -5.96 8.50 -6.95
C ILE A 93 -7.21 9.36 -7.08
N LEU A 94 -7.05 10.65 -6.80
CA LEU A 94 -7.98 11.69 -7.18
C LEU A 94 -7.41 12.53 -8.33
N LEU A 95 -8.14 12.60 -9.44
CA LEU A 95 -7.94 13.61 -10.47
C LEU A 95 -9.06 14.65 -10.38
N VAL A 96 -8.72 15.91 -10.61
CA VAL A 96 -9.65 17.05 -10.50
C VAL A 96 -9.63 17.85 -11.79
N LYS A 97 -10.81 18.21 -12.26
CA LYS A 97 -11.01 19.22 -13.30
C LYS A 97 -11.84 20.35 -12.73
N GLU A 98 -11.24 21.52 -12.64
CA GLU A 98 -11.95 22.73 -12.25
C GLU A 98 -12.68 23.34 -13.44
N GLU A 99 -13.94 23.73 -13.23
CA GLU A 99 -14.77 24.42 -14.21
C GLU A 99 -15.29 25.74 -13.62
N GLU A 100 -15.84 26.63 -14.45
CA GLU A 100 -16.36 27.93 -13.99
C GLU A 100 -17.49 27.77 -12.96
N GLU A 101 -18.36 26.77 -13.15
CA GLU A 101 -19.55 26.53 -12.32
C GLU A 101 -19.37 25.41 -11.28
N GLY A 102 -18.17 24.84 -11.13
CA GLY A 102 -17.93 23.79 -10.13
C GLY A 102 -16.68 22.96 -10.40
N ILE A 103 -16.68 21.73 -9.91
CA ILE A 103 -15.57 20.79 -10.08
C ILE A 103 -16.09 19.43 -10.55
N LYS A 104 -15.25 18.74 -11.33
CA LYS A 104 -15.43 17.34 -11.68
C LYS A 104 -14.31 16.53 -11.07
N LEU A 105 -14.66 15.38 -10.52
CA LEU A 105 -13.72 14.45 -9.90
C LEU A 105 -13.60 13.20 -10.75
N CYS A 106 -12.41 12.61 -10.80
CA CYS A 106 -12.19 11.28 -11.32
C CYS A 106 -11.44 10.46 -10.27
N ILE A 107 -12.14 9.47 -9.70
CA ILE A 107 -11.63 8.58 -8.66
C ILE A 107 -11.13 7.32 -9.33
N VAL A 108 -9.84 7.05 -9.19
CA VAL A 108 -9.18 5.90 -9.83
C VAL A 108 -8.76 4.88 -8.79
N GLU A 109 -9.25 3.66 -8.95
CA GLU A 109 -8.89 2.49 -8.17
C GLU A 109 -7.95 1.59 -8.98
N CYS A 110 -6.71 1.45 -8.54
CA CYS A 110 -5.68 0.62 -9.12
C CYS A 110 -5.81 -0.83 -8.63
N LYS A 111 -5.89 -1.77 -9.56
CA LYS A 111 -6.06 -3.18 -9.23
C LYS A 111 -4.99 -4.05 -9.87
N SER A 112 -4.42 -4.93 -9.05
CA SER A 112 -3.53 -6.01 -9.46
C SER A 112 -4.21 -7.38 -9.28
N GLY A 113 -3.92 -8.32 -10.18
CA GLY A 113 -4.43 -9.70 -10.14
C GLY A 113 -5.70 -9.93 -10.96
N SER A 114 -6.46 -10.97 -10.59
CA SER A 114 -7.61 -11.50 -11.36
C SER A 114 -8.91 -11.61 -10.55
N LYS A 115 -9.01 -10.90 -9.41
CA LYS A 115 -10.18 -10.96 -8.50
C LYS A 115 -11.24 -9.92 -8.86
N TYR A 116 -11.76 -9.96 -10.09
CA TYR A 116 -12.65 -8.94 -10.66
C TYR A 116 -13.90 -8.61 -9.82
N PRO A 117 -14.64 -9.58 -9.24
CA PRO A 117 -15.80 -9.24 -8.40
C PRO A 117 -15.43 -8.35 -7.20
N LYS A 118 -14.22 -8.54 -6.64
CA LYS A 118 -13.74 -7.69 -5.54
C LYS A 118 -13.40 -6.28 -6.00
N TRP A 119 -12.97 -6.11 -7.25
CA TRP A 119 -12.65 -4.81 -7.82
C TRP A 119 -13.90 -3.95 -7.91
N PHE A 120 -14.97 -4.53 -8.48
CA PHE A 120 -16.22 -3.82 -8.61
C PHE A 120 -16.93 -3.58 -7.27
N ASN A 121 -16.81 -4.50 -6.30
CA ASN A 121 -17.33 -4.27 -4.95
C ASN A 121 -16.62 -3.08 -4.29
N GLN A 122 -15.29 -2.98 -4.42
CA GLN A 122 -14.53 -1.86 -3.88
C GLN A 122 -14.99 -0.52 -4.46
N ILE A 123 -15.10 -0.40 -5.79
CA ILE A 123 -15.52 0.88 -6.41
C ILE A 123 -16.96 1.25 -6.07
N SER A 124 -17.86 0.27 -5.88
CA SER A 124 -19.22 0.53 -5.39
C SER A 124 -19.21 1.11 -3.98
N LYS A 125 -18.38 0.56 -3.07
CA LYS A 125 -18.23 1.11 -1.71
C LYS A 125 -17.69 2.53 -1.73
N ILE A 126 -16.68 2.82 -2.56
CA ILE A 126 -16.13 4.17 -2.73
C ILE A 126 -17.24 5.12 -3.18
N LYS A 127 -18.05 4.72 -4.17
CA LYS A 127 -19.19 5.51 -4.62
C LYS A 127 -20.20 5.80 -3.51
N GLU A 128 -20.53 4.81 -2.69
CA GLU A 128 -21.42 4.98 -1.53
C GLU A 128 -20.85 6.00 -0.54
N GLN A 129 -19.54 5.93 -0.22
CA GLN A 129 -18.90 6.91 0.65
C GLN A 129 -18.97 8.33 0.08
N LEU A 130 -18.80 8.50 -1.23
CA LEU A 130 -18.84 9.80 -1.91
C LEU A 130 -20.26 10.36 -2.14
N GLN A 131 -21.29 9.63 -1.74
CA GLN A 131 -22.66 10.15 -1.65
C GLN A 131 -22.91 10.84 -0.31
N GLU A 132 -22.08 10.62 0.71
CA GLU A 132 -22.21 11.29 1.99
C GLU A 132 -21.68 12.73 1.89
N GLU A 133 -22.52 13.70 2.27
CA GLU A 133 -22.20 15.13 2.17
C GLU A 133 -20.97 15.54 3.00
N ASP A 134 -20.75 14.88 4.14
CA ASP A 134 -19.56 15.15 4.97
C ASP A 134 -18.27 14.69 4.27
N ASN A 135 -18.30 13.59 3.53
CA ASN A 135 -17.15 13.10 2.76
C ASN A 135 -16.90 14.00 1.54
N ARG A 136 -17.96 14.45 0.87
CA ARG A 136 -17.86 15.43 -0.23
C ARG A 136 -17.27 16.75 0.25
N ARG A 137 -17.70 17.25 1.41
CA ARG A 137 -17.16 18.48 2.02
C ARG A 137 -15.68 18.34 2.34
N GLU A 138 -15.27 17.20 2.88
CA GLU A 138 -13.87 16.94 3.21
C GLU A 138 -13.00 16.89 1.94
N ILE A 139 -13.43 16.18 0.89
CA ILE A 139 -12.71 16.20 -0.39
C ILE A 139 -12.56 17.62 -0.92
N LYS A 140 -13.63 18.43 -0.90
CA LYS A 140 -13.56 19.84 -1.33
C LYS A 140 -12.56 20.64 -0.50
N ALA A 141 -12.41 20.34 0.78
CA ALA A 141 -11.39 20.97 1.62
C ALA A 141 -9.97 20.51 1.25
N GLN A 142 -9.77 19.23 0.94
CA GLN A 142 -8.48 18.66 0.55
C GLN A 142 -7.95 19.19 -0.80
N ILE A 143 -8.83 19.63 -1.70
CA ILE A 143 -8.46 20.24 -3.01
C ILE A 143 -8.64 21.76 -3.03
N ASP A 144 -8.79 22.42 -1.87
CA ASP A 144 -9.01 23.87 -1.72
C ASP A 144 -10.17 24.46 -2.56
N CYS A 145 -11.25 23.69 -2.76
CA CYS A 145 -12.43 24.07 -3.54
C CYS A 145 -13.72 24.08 -2.70
N ARG A 146 -13.66 24.57 -1.44
CA ARG A 146 -14.78 24.50 -0.47
C ARG A 146 -16.09 25.10 -0.99
N ASP A 147 -15.98 26.19 -1.74
CA ASP A 147 -17.11 26.97 -2.24
C ASP A 147 -17.68 26.48 -3.58
N LYS A 148 -17.05 25.48 -4.22
CA LYS A 148 -17.50 24.90 -5.49
C LYS A 148 -18.41 23.70 -5.26
N GLU A 149 -19.28 23.41 -6.22
CA GLU A 149 -20.09 22.18 -6.22
C GLU A 149 -19.40 21.06 -6.99
N ILE A 150 -19.53 19.83 -6.49
CA ILE A 150 -19.08 18.64 -7.22
C ILE A 150 -20.18 18.27 -8.23
N ASN A 151 -19.99 18.73 -9.46
CA ASN A 151 -20.94 18.59 -10.57
C ASN A 151 -20.99 17.15 -11.09
N PHE A 152 -19.86 16.45 -11.04
CA PHE A 152 -19.72 15.12 -11.62
C PHE A 152 -18.58 14.32 -10.98
N ILE A 153 -18.75 13.01 -10.89
CA ILE A 153 -17.73 12.07 -10.43
C ILE A 153 -17.63 10.89 -11.41
N GLN A 154 -16.47 10.75 -12.05
CA GLN A 154 -16.09 9.58 -12.83
C GLN A 154 -15.45 8.55 -11.90
N TYR A 155 -15.86 7.29 -11.99
CA TYR A 155 -15.23 6.18 -11.28
C TYR A 155 -14.46 5.32 -12.27
N VAL A 156 -13.22 4.98 -11.93
CA VAL A 156 -12.32 4.26 -12.82
C VAL A 156 -11.68 3.09 -12.09
N ILE A 157 -11.64 1.93 -12.74
CA ILE A 157 -10.74 0.84 -12.34
C ILE A 157 -9.57 0.79 -13.32
N ALA A 158 -8.35 0.95 -12.82
CA ALA A 158 -7.14 0.85 -13.63
C ALA A 158 -6.38 -0.43 -13.34
N THR A 159 -5.89 -1.11 -14.38
CA THR A 159 -5.07 -2.33 -14.22
C THR A 159 -4.01 -2.44 -15.31
N SER A 160 -3.08 -3.38 -15.16
CA SER A 160 -2.13 -3.72 -16.22
C SER A 160 -2.87 -4.23 -17.45
N GLY A 161 -2.43 -3.82 -18.64
CA GLY A 161 -2.97 -4.30 -19.92
C GLY A 161 -3.01 -5.83 -20.03
N ARG A 162 -2.11 -6.55 -19.33
CA ARG A 162 -2.10 -8.02 -19.28
C ARG A 162 -3.30 -8.62 -18.56
N ASN A 163 -3.81 -7.95 -17.52
CA ASN A 163 -4.99 -8.42 -16.77
C ASN A 163 -6.29 -7.99 -17.44
N LEU A 164 -6.20 -7.07 -18.40
CA LEU A 164 -7.33 -6.41 -19.03
C LEU A 164 -8.10 -7.33 -19.98
N SER A 165 -7.43 -8.28 -20.63
CA SER A 165 -8.06 -9.27 -21.53
C SER A 165 -9.13 -10.09 -20.85
N ASP A 166 -8.95 -10.34 -19.56
CA ASP A 166 -9.76 -11.25 -18.76
C ASP A 166 -10.90 -10.54 -18.02
N VAL A 167 -10.95 -9.21 -18.08
CA VAL A 167 -12.07 -8.42 -17.56
C VAL A 167 -13.23 -8.50 -18.57
N ASP A 168 -14.31 -9.17 -18.19
CA ASP A 168 -15.56 -9.25 -18.95
C ASP A 168 -16.76 -9.04 -18.01
N PRO A 169 -17.44 -7.88 -18.06
CA PRO A 169 -18.57 -7.55 -17.16
C PRO A 169 -19.75 -8.48 -17.37
N SER A 170 -19.93 -8.98 -18.60
CA SER A 170 -21.09 -9.80 -18.95
C SER A 170 -21.09 -11.14 -18.20
N ARG A 171 -19.94 -11.54 -17.65
CA ARG A 171 -19.77 -12.72 -16.80
C ARG A 171 -20.15 -12.49 -15.34
N TYR A 172 -20.37 -11.25 -14.94
CA TYR A 172 -20.64 -10.89 -13.56
C TYR A 172 -22.08 -10.36 -13.46
N GLU A 173 -22.97 -11.20 -12.93
CA GLU A 173 -24.36 -10.85 -12.69
C GLU A 173 -24.47 -9.71 -11.64
N ALA A 174 -25.04 -8.57 -12.05
CA ALA A 174 -25.70 -7.53 -11.26
C ALA A 174 -24.90 -6.48 -10.46
N ASN A 175 -25.46 -5.24 -10.48
CA ASN A 175 -25.26 -4.09 -9.58
C ASN A 175 -23.90 -3.39 -9.54
N TYR A 176 -23.25 -3.22 -10.69
CA TYR A 176 -22.13 -2.29 -10.78
C TYR A 176 -22.60 -0.90 -11.19
N PRO A 177 -21.98 0.17 -10.67
CA PRO A 177 -22.33 1.52 -11.08
C PRO A 177 -22.31 1.66 -12.61
N ASP A 178 -23.39 2.20 -13.18
CA ASP A 178 -23.59 2.40 -14.62
C ASP A 178 -22.50 3.28 -15.29
N SER A 179 -21.60 3.85 -14.49
CA SER A 179 -20.63 4.90 -14.84
C SER A 179 -19.18 4.49 -14.61
N ILE A 180 -18.84 3.20 -14.51
CA ILE A 180 -17.44 2.76 -14.33
C ILE A 180 -16.71 2.68 -15.68
N ALA A 181 -15.62 3.42 -15.78
CA ALA A 181 -14.64 3.24 -16.84
C ALA A 181 -13.56 2.24 -16.39
N ILE A 182 -12.98 1.50 -17.33
CA ILE A 182 -11.83 0.64 -17.08
C ILE A 182 -10.67 1.06 -17.94
N TRP A 183 -9.52 1.28 -17.31
CA TRP A 183 -8.28 1.67 -17.99
C TRP A 183 -7.23 0.57 -17.93
N GLY A 184 -6.51 0.43 -19.04
CA GLY A 184 -5.34 -0.41 -19.18
C GLY A 184 -4.07 0.42 -19.19
N VAL A 185 -3.05 -0.09 -18.52
CA VAL A 185 -1.70 0.46 -18.53
C VAL A 185 -0.79 -0.51 -19.30
N ASP A 186 -0.32 -0.09 -20.46
CA ASP A 186 0.68 -0.82 -21.26
C ASP A 186 2.09 -0.33 -20.94
N GLU A 187 2.88 -1.19 -20.31
CA GLU A 187 4.27 -0.88 -19.95
C GLU A 187 5.24 -0.82 -21.12
N ILE A 188 4.94 -1.52 -22.21
CA ILE A 188 5.79 -1.59 -23.41
C ILE A 188 5.60 -0.33 -24.24
N GLN A 189 4.34 0.08 -24.43
CA GLN A 189 4.00 1.28 -25.20
C GLN A 189 4.00 2.56 -24.34
N GLN A 190 4.18 2.42 -23.02
CA GLN A 190 4.07 3.51 -22.05
C GLN A 190 2.73 4.27 -22.14
N SER A 191 1.65 3.53 -22.42
CA SER A 191 0.35 4.11 -22.74
C SER A 191 -0.73 3.72 -21.73
N LEU A 192 -1.53 4.70 -21.31
CA LEU A 192 -2.77 4.53 -20.57
C LEU A 192 -3.95 4.63 -21.56
N TYR A 193 -4.79 3.60 -21.62
CA TYR A 193 -5.87 3.53 -22.60
C TYR A 193 -7.18 2.97 -22.03
N ALA A 194 -8.30 3.31 -22.68
CA ALA A 194 -9.63 2.84 -22.25
C ALA A 194 -9.90 1.43 -22.78
N LYS A 195 -10.46 0.56 -21.94
CA LYS A 195 -10.97 -0.74 -22.41
C LYS A 195 -12.24 -0.52 -23.24
N ASN A 196 -12.24 -1.04 -24.46
CA ASN A 196 -13.42 -1.06 -25.33
C ASN A 196 -14.61 -1.75 -24.63
N GLY A 197 -15.81 -1.18 -24.79
CA GLY A 197 -17.05 -1.71 -24.21
C GLY A 197 -17.40 -1.18 -22.82
N TYR A 198 -16.63 -0.22 -22.28
CA TYR A 198 -16.92 0.46 -21.01
C TYR A 198 -17.20 1.93 -21.23
N THR A 199 -18.13 2.46 -20.45
CA THR A 199 -18.56 3.86 -20.57
C THR A 199 -17.67 4.75 -19.72
N CYS A 200 -16.87 5.58 -20.35
CA CYS A 200 -16.34 6.79 -19.73
C CYS A 200 -17.33 7.91 -20.02
N ASN A 201 -17.93 8.45 -18.96
CA ASN A 201 -19.06 9.37 -19.05
C ASN A 201 -18.61 10.82 -19.31
N ASP A 202 -17.39 11.19 -18.89
CA ASP A 202 -16.78 12.46 -19.27
C ASP A 202 -16.12 12.34 -20.64
N LYS A 203 -16.54 13.19 -21.58
CA LYS A 203 -16.11 13.11 -22.99
C LYS A 203 -14.65 13.48 -23.19
N ASP A 204 -14.12 14.39 -22.38
CA ASP A 204 -12.77 14.91 -22.55
C ASP A 204 -11.76 13.82 -22.15
N ILE A 205 -11.99 13.19 -20.98
CA ILE A 205 -11.24 12.00 -20.58
C ILE A 205 -11.46 10.86 -21.58
N ALA A 206 -12.71 10.56 -21.97
CA ALA A 206 -13.02 9.42 -22.83
C ALA A 206 -12.29 9.51 -24.18
N SER A 207 -12.23 10.70 -24.79
CA SER A 207 -11.54 10.92 -26.06
C SER A 207 -10.04 10.68 -25.89
N LYS A 208 -9.41 11.33 -24.91
CA LYS A 208 -7.96 11.28 -24.75
C LYS A 208 -7.46 9.90 -24.33
N VAL A 209 -8.14 9.27 -23.38
CA VAL A 209 -7.82 7.90 -22.95
C VAL A 209 -8.19 6.88 -24.04
N GLY A 210 -9.11 7.21 -24.96
CA GLY A 210 -9.40 6.39 -26.15
C GLY A 210 -8.29 6.43 -27.21
N GLU A 211 -7.61 7.57 -27.36
CA GLU A 211 -6.43 7.73 -28.23
C GLU A 211 -5.17 7.09 -27.62
N GLY A 212 -5.13 7.00 -26.29
CA GLY A 212 -3.99 6.55 -25.51
C GLY A 212 -3.19 7.75 -25.00
N ILE A 213 -2.90 7.76 -23.70
CA ILE A 213 -2.11 8.79 -23.02
C ILE A 213 -0.71 8.24 -22.76
N ASP A 214 0.32 8.89 -23.32
CA ASP A 214 1.72 8.61 -23.00
C ASP A 214 2.07 9.13 -21.60
N TYR A 215 2.14 8.22 -20.64
CA TYR A 215 2.51 8.55 -19.27
C TYR A 215 4.03 8.64 -19.06
N GLY A 216 4.84 8.30 -20.07
CA GLY A 216 6.30 8.29 -20.00
C GLY A 216 6.94 9.67 -20.15
N ARG A 217 6.15 10.70 -20.50
CA ARG A 217 6.62 12.07 -20.74
C ARG A 217 7.05 12.82 -19.49
N VAL A 218 6.49 12.47 -18.34
CA VAL A 218 6.76 13.11 -17.06
C VAL A 218 7.32 12.10 -16.06
N GLU A 219 8.27 12.51 -15.23
CA GLU A 219 8.80 11.66 -14.16
C GLU A 219 7.67 11.25 -13.19
N ASN A 220 7.71 10.02 -12.69
CA ASN A 220 6.72 9.55 -11.72
C ASN A 220 6.80 10.35 -10.42
N PRO A 221 5.75 11.12 -10.05
CA PRO A 221 5.75 11.89 -8.81
C PRO A 221 5.60 11.00 -7.57
N ILE A 222 5.14 9.75 -7.72
CA ILE A 222 4.83 8.84 -6.62
C ILE A 222 5.98 7.87 -6.37
N LYS A 223 6.71 8.06 -5.27
CA LYS A 223 7.68 7.07 -4.77
C LYS A 223 7.01 5.94 -3.97
N TYR A 224 5.99 6.30 -3.21
CA TYR A 224 5.13 5.44 -2.40
C TYR A 224 3.92 6.27 -1.94
N THR A 225 2.92 5.60 -1.43
CA THR A 225 1.71 6.15 -0.80
C THR A 225 1.70 5.80 0.70
N ILE A 226 0.72 6.28 1.48
CA ILE A 226 0.69 6.00 2.92
C ILE A 226 0.41 4.51 3.20
N SER A 227 -0.39 3.84 2.36
CA SER A 227 -0.68 2.39 2.48
C SER A 227 0.33 1.47 1.77
N SER A 228 1.39 2.02 1.16
CA SER A 228 2.40 1.24 0.47
C SER A 228 3.07 0.20 1.38
N HIS A 229 3.54 -0.89 0.79
CA HIS A 229 4.17 -1.95 1.58
C HIS A 229 5.41 -1.41 2.33
N PRO A 230 5.62 -1.68 3.64
CA PRO A 230 6.71 -1.09 4.44
C PRO A 230 8.11 -1.26 3.83
N VAL A 231 8.38 -2.40 3.17
CA VAL A 231 9.58 -2.60 2.35
C VAL A 231 9.78 -1.48 1.31
N ILE A 232 8.74 -1.09 0.55
CA ILE A 232 8.84 -0.07 -0.50
C ILE A 232 9.17 1.29 0.13
N ILE A 233 8.51 1.62 1.24
CA ILE A 233 8.75 2.86 1.99
C ILE A 233 10.19 2.88 2.54
N LEU A 234 10.61 1.84 3.26
CA LEU A 234 11.98 1.71 3.79
C LEU A 234 13.04 1.75 2.68
N GLN A 235 12.76 1.17 1.50
CA GLN A 235 13.66 1.22 0.35
C GLN A 235 13.89 2.66 -0.12
N SER A 236 12.88 3.51 -0.06
CA SER A 236 12.92 4.91 -0.52
C SER A 236 13.44 5.85 0.58
N VAL A 237 12.87 5.81 1.78
CA VAL A 237 13.26 6.68 2.89
C VAL A 237 14.71 6.46 3.30
N LEU A 238 15.15 5.21 3.50
CA LEU A 238 16.56 4.94 3.83
C LEU A 238 17.52 5.28 2.69
N PHE A 239 17.05 5.23 1.43
CA PHE A 239 17.84 5.70 0.30
C PHE A 239 18.08 7.21 0.40
N ASP A 240 17.01 7.98 0.65
CA ASP A 240 17.08 9.44 0.73
C ASP A 240 17.86 9.89 1.99
N ILE A 241 17.65 9.28 3.16
CA ILE A 241 18.47 9.53 4.37
C ILE A 241 19.96 9.30 4.09
N ILE A 242 20.34 8.18 3.47
CA ILE A 242 21.76 7.90 3.18
C ILE A 242 22.31 8.90 2.14
N LYS A 243 21.48 9.35 1.20
CA LYS A 243 21.86 10.33 0.19
C LYS A 243 22.09 11.70 0.82
N SER A 244 21.16 12.16 1.67
CA SER A 244 21.24 13.43 2.40
C SER A 244 22.42 13.44 3.38
N ASN A 245 22.74 12.30 4.00
CA ASN A 245 23.83 12.17 4.97
C ASN A 245 25.18 11.75 4.37
N ALA A 246 25.30 11.65 3.05
CA ALA A 246 26.49 11.12 2.37
C ALA A 246 27.79 11.88 2.71
N GLU A 247 27.68 13.17 3.04
CA GLU A 247 28.82 14.04 3.38
C GLU A 247 29.03 14.22 4.89
N ASN A 248 27.98 14.03 5.70
CA ASN A 248 27.95 14.48 7.10
C ASN A 248 28.02 13.36 8.14
N SER A 249 27.61 12.13 7.82
CA SER A 249 27.52 11.08 8.84
C SER A 249 28.62 10.01 8.68
N ARG A 250 29.51 9.94 9.68
CA ARG A 250 30.49 8.85 9.80
C ARG A 250 29.79 7.52 10.11
N PHE A 251 28.61 7.58 10.71
CA PHE A 251 27.76 6.45 11.09
C PHE A 251 26.42 6.56 10.38
N LYS A 252 25.90 5.45 9.87
CA LYS A 252 24.59 5.42 9.22
C LYS A 252 23.48 5.40 10.27
N GLU A 253 23.33 6.52 10.95
CA GLU A 253 22.37 6.68 12.03
C GLU A 253 21.46 7.85 11.71
N PHE A 254 20.24 7.79 12.19
CA PHE A 254 19.21 8.81 11.98
C PHE A 254 18.27 8.89 13.17
N ASN A 255 17.65 10.05 13.35
CA ASN A 255 16.58 10.25 14.33
C ASN A 255 15.22 9.90 13.74
N GLU A 256 14.25 9.61 14.60
CA GLU A 256 12.87 9.41 14.19
C GLU A 256 12.32 10.61 13.40
N GLU A 257 12.64 11.83 13.83
CA GLU A 257 12.29 13.07 13.13
C GLU A 257 12.87 13.13 11.71
N GLU A 258 14.11 12.69 11.49
CA GLU A 258 14.71 12.64 10.14
C GLU A 258 14.00 11.61 9.25
N PHE A 259 13.50 10.51 9.84
CA PHE A 259 12.68 9.54 9.12
C PHE A 259 11.31 10.12 8.78
N TYR A 260 10.68 10.81 9.74
CA TYR A 260 9.41 11.50 9.55
C TYR A 260 9.47 12.50 8.41
N GLU A 261 10.46 13.40 8.42
CA GLU A 261 10.61 14.43 7.40
C GLU A 261 10.80 13.84 6.00
N GLU A 262 11.69 12.85 5.85
CA GLU A 262 11.91 12.19 4.55
C GLU A 262 10.70 11.34 4.13
N PHE A 263 9.96 10.76 5.08
CA PHE A 263 8.74 10.02 4.78
C PHE A 263 7.65 10.97 4.27
N GLU A 264 7.31 12.00 5.05
CA GLU A 264 6.23 12.96 4.80
C GLU A 264 6.46 13.73 3.49
N LYS A 265 7.69 14.19 3.25
CA LYS A 265 8.06 15.01 2.09
C LYS A 265 7.71 14.37 0.74
N ASN A 266 7.70 13.04 0.66
CA ASN A 266 7.43 12.34 -0.59
C ASN A 266 5.98 11.84 -0.71
N LEU A 267 5.13 12.08 0.30
CA LEU A 267 3.71 11.74 0.24
C LEU A 267 2.94 12.80 -0.57
N GLN A 268 2.08 12.35 -1.47
CA GLN A 268 1.16 13.19 -2.24
C GLN A 268 -0.25 13.01 -1.69
N MET A 269 -0.58 13.65 -0.56
CA MET A 269 -1.86 13.47 0.15
C MET A 269 -2.61 14.80 0.23
N GLY A 270 -3.94 14.76 0.18
CA GLY A 270 -4.78 15.95 0.30
C GLY A 270 -5.09 16.37 1.74
N VAL A 271 -4.92 15.46 2.71
CA VAL A 271 -5.10 15.78 4.13
C VAL A 271 -3.94 16.64 4.64
N GLU A 272 -4.27 17.65 5.43
CA GLU A 272 -3.30 18.60 6.00
C GLU A 272 -3.45 18.73 7.53
N GLY A 273 -2.51 19.45 8.15
CA GLY A 273 -2.56 19.82 9.56
C GLY A 273 -2.44 18.64 10.53
N SER A 274 -3.18 18.71 11.65
CA SER A 274 -3.10 17.69 12.71
C SER A 274 -3.53 16.30 12.24
N ASN A 275 -4.55 16.20 11.39
CA ASN A 275 -5.04 14.92 10.88
C ASN A 275 -3.97 14.21 10.04
N LYS A 276 -3.21 14.98 9.24
CA LYS A 276 -2.07 14.45 8.49
C LYS A 276 -0.99 13.95 9.44
N ASN A 277 -0.61 14.75 10.43
CA ASN A 277 0.45 14.39 11.38
C ASN A 277 0.09 13.13 12.17
N ASP A 278 -1.16 13.01 12.65
CA ASP A 278 -1.63 11.84 13.40
C ASP A 278 -1.60 10.57 12.53
N LEU A 279 -2.06 10.67 11.28
CA LEU A 279 -2.03 9.57 10.31
C LEU A 279 -0.59 9.14 9.98
N VAL A 280 0.29 10.10 9.70
CA VAL A 280 1.69 9.85 9.35
C VAL A 280 2.46 9.23 10.52
N ASN A 281 2.28 9.76 11.74
CA ASN A 281 2.93 9.24 12.95
C ASN A 281 2.53 7.79 13.23
N GLY A 282 1.22 7.47 13.15
CA GLY A 282 0.74 6.11 13.37
C GLY A 282 1.33 5.09 12.36
N VAL A 283 1.63 5.53 11.15
CA VAL A 283 2.22 4.69 10.10
C VAL A 283 3.74 4.54 10.26
N ILE A 284 4.44 5.61 10.68
CA ILE A 284 5.90 5.57 10.89
C ILE A 284 6.29 4.56 11.97
N GLU A 285 5.60 4.55 13.11
CA GLU A 285 5.88 3.61 14.21
C GLU A 285 5.85 2.16 13.71
N SER A 286 4.82 1.83 12.93
CA SER A 286 4.66 0.52 12.29
C SER A 286 5.79 0.20 11.30
N ILE A 287 6.24 1.18 10.52
CA ILE A 287 7.33 1.01 9.55
C ILE A 287 8.68 0.83 10.23
N LEU A 288 8.97 1.60 11.28
CA LEU A 288 10.22 1.50 12.05
C LEU A 288 10.29 0.16 12.79
N SER A 289 9.22 -0.23 13.48
CA SER A 289 9.09 -1.55 14.09
C SER A 289 9.28 -2.68 13.05
N PHE A 290 8.65 -2.55 11.87
CA PHE A 290 8.89 -3.49 10.77
C PHE A 290 10.35 -3.49 10.28
N GLY A 291 11.02 -2.34 10.31
CA GLY A 291 12.43 -2.18 9.97
C GLY A 291 13.35 -2.95 10.93
N GLU A 292 13.07 -2.89 12.23
CA GLU A 292 13.78 -3.64 13.28
C GLU A 292 13.49 -5.15 13.18
N ASP A 293 12.23 -5.51 12.92
CA ASP A 293 11.78 -6.89 12.70
C ASP A 293 12.58 -7.58 11.58
N ILE A 294 12.77 -6.89 10.44
CA ILE A 294 13.61 -7.40 9.35
C ILE A 294 15.09 -7.13 9.58
N ARG A 295 15.46 -6.51 10.70
CA ARG A 295 16.82 -6.14 11.11
C ARG A 295 17.52 -5.21 10.13
N ILE A 296 16.79 -4.36 9.38
CA ILE A 296 17.40 -3.36 8.50
C ILE A 296 17.83 -2.12 9.26
N ILE A 297 17.17 -1.84 10.39
CA ILE A 297 17.56 -0.83 11.38
C ILE A 297 17.65 -1.48 12.77
N SER A 298 18.21 -0.77 13.74
CA SER A 298 18.32 -1.17 15.15
C SER A 298 18.28 0.09 16.01
N SER A 299 17.46 0.09 17.06
CA SER A 299 17.47 1.11 18.13
C SER A 299 18.29 0.68 19.36
N ASP A 300 18.91 -0.51 19.34
CA ASP A 300 19.69 -1.03 20.47
C ASP A 300 20.87 -0.12 20.80
N GLU A 301 21.00 0.31 22.06
CA GLU A 301 22.09 1.20 22.51
C GLU A 301 23.49 0.64 22.20
N GLU A 302 23.65 -0.68 22.23
CA GLU A 302 24.91 -1.35 21.90
C GLU A 302 25.29 -1.23 20.41
N ASP A 303 24.29 -1.09 19.54
CA ASP A 303 24.49 -0.88 18.11
C ASP A 303 24.75 0.61 17.80
N LEU A 304 24.22 1.54 18.58
CA LEU A 304 24.40 2.98 18.36
C LEU A 304 25.86 3.43 18.60
N ARG A 305 26.33 4.37 17.79
CA ARG A 305 27.67 4.98 17.90
C ARG A 305 27.62 6.49 18.09
N GLY A 306 26.43 7.08 17.97
CA GLY A 306 26.12 8.49 18.20
C GLY A 306 24.95 8.67 19.14
N THR A 307 24.33 9.86 19.08
CA THR A 307 23.16 10.25 19.88
C THR A 307 21.85 10.11 19.10
N LYS A 308 21.86 9.26 18.08
CA LYS A 308 20.76 9.09 17.14
C LYS A 308 19.90 7.90 17.55
N ASP A 309 18.63 7.92 17.20
CA ASP A 309 17.66 6.92 17.67
C ASP A 309 17.85 5.56 16.99
N TYR A 310 18.20 5.55 15.70
CA TYR A 310 18.30 4.33 14.90
C TYR A 310 19.62 4.24 14.15
N ARG A 311 20.10 3.01 14.00
CA ARG A 311 21.23 2.66 13.13
C ARG A 311 20.82 1.77 11.98
N ILE A 312 21.28 2.08 10.78
CA ILE A 312 21.07 1.27 9.57
C ILE A 312 22.05 0.08 9.53
N MET A 313 21.49 -1.13 9.51
CA MET A 313 22.18 -2.40 9.72
C MET A 313 22.55 -3.14 8.43
N PHE A 314 23.14 -2.45 7.45
CA PHE A 314 23.69 -3.10 6.25
C PHE A 314 25.04 -2.55 5.78
N ARG A 315 25.81 -3.41 5.10
CA ARG A 315 27.14 -3.07 4.57
C ARG A 315 27.04 -2.35 3.23
N GLY A 316 27.80 -1.27 3.07
CA GLY A 316 27.94 -0.52 1.81
C GLY A 316 27.49 0.94 1.93
N LYS A 317 28.17 1.87 1.25
CA LYS A 317 27.98 3.31 1.48
C LYS A 317 27.04 3.99 0.48
N LYS A 318 26.70 3.33 -0.63
CA LYS A 318 25.95 3.96 -1.72
C LYS A 318 24.44 3.88 -1.45
N PRO A 319 23.66 4.96 -1.64
CA PRO A 319 22.21 4.96 -1.46
C PRO A 319 21.47 3.79 -2.16
N PRO A 320 21.79 3.41 -3.42
CA PRO A 320 21.14 2.28 -4.08
C PRO A 320 21.26 0.93 -3.35
N MET A 321 22.26 0.78 -2.48
CA MET A 321 22.42 -0.46 -1.69
C MET A 321 21.34 -0.61 -0.63
N ALA A 322 20.72 0.48 -0.17
CA ALA A 322 19.59 0.41 0.77
C ALA A 322 18.44 -0.39 0.17
N ARG A 323 18.08 -0.10 -1.08
CA ARG A 323 16.99 -0.78 -1.77
C ARG A 323 17.20 -2.30 -1.79
N LYS A 324 18.41 -2.73 -2.19
CA LYS A 324 18.77 -4.14 -2.23
C LYS A 324 18.77 -4.77 -0.83
N ALA A 325 19.39 -4.10 0.14
CA ALA A 325 19.51 -4.60 1.51
C ALA A 325 18.15 -4.80 2.20
N VAL A 326 17.22 -3.84 2.05
CA VAL A 326 15.86 -3.96 2.62
C VAL A 326 15.15 -5.20 2.05
N LYS A 327 15.15 -5.38 0.71
CA LYS A 327 14.50 -6.54 0.07
C LYS A 327 15.14 -7.86 0.50
N GLU A 328 16.48 -7.93 0.53
CA GLU A 328 17.20 -9.12 0.94
C GLU A 328 16.94 -9.49 2.41
N LYS A 329 16.95 -8.50 3.31
CA LYS A 329 16.67 -8.73 4.73
C LYS A 329 15.22 -9.13 4.96
N PHE A 330 14.26 -8.50 4.28
CA PHE A 330 12.86 -8.91 4.31
C PHE A 330 12.70 -10.38 3.89
N LEU A 331 13.21 -10.76 2.72
CA LEU A 331 13.09 -12.12 2.18
C LEU A 331 13.91 -13.17 2.93
N ARG A 332 14.85 -12.76 3.78
CA ARG A 332 15.64 -13.65 4.64
C ARG A 332 15.00 -13.83 6.01
N ASN A 333 14.55 -12.74 6.64
CA ASN A 333 14.18 -12.76 8.05
C ASN A 333 12.66 -12.92 8.24
N ARG A 334 11.81 -12.33 7.38
CA ARG A 334 10.35 -12.41 7.54
C ARG A 334 9.77 -13.81 7.31
N PRO A 335 10.26 -14.64 6.35
CA PRO A 335 9.75 -16.00 6.20
C PRO A 335 9.89 -16.83 7.47
N VAL A 336 11.08 -16.83 8.10
CA VAL A 336 11.35 -17.55 9.35
C VAL A 336 10.36 -17.15 10.44
N ARG A 337 10.12 -15.84 10.60
CA ARG A 337 9.15 -15.34 11.58
C ARG A 337 7.71 -15.71 11.22
N ARG A 338 7.31 -15.65 9.95
CA ARG A 338 5.98 -16.07 9.49
C ARG A 338 5.73 -17.55 9.74
N VAL A 339 6.73 -18.40 9.52
CA VAL A 339 6.66 -19.82 9.86
C VAL A 339 6.39 -20.00 11.34
N ALA A 340 7.11 -19.29 12.21
CA ALA A 340 6.89 -19.33 13.64
C ALA A 340 5.50 -18.80 14.05
N GLU A 341 5.06 -17.65 13.53
CA GLU A 341 3.72 -17.07 13.76
C GLU A 341 2.60 -18.05 13.36
N ASP A 342 2.70 -18.66 12.19
CA ASP A 342 1.68 -19.57 11.67
C ASP A 342 1.68 -20.92 12.41
N ALA A 343 2.85 -21.43 12.80
CA ALA A 343 2.98 -22.63 13.62
C ALA A 343 2.38 -22.41 15.02
N PHE A 344 2.66 -21.26 15.64
CA PHE A 344 2.12 -20.92 16.96
C PHE A 344 0.60 -20.76 16.92
N ARG A 345 0.07 -20.10 15.89
CA ARG A 345 -1.39 -19.98 15.70
C ARG A 345 -2.07 -21.33 15.54
N GLN A 346 -1.50 -22.24 14.74
CA GLN A 346 -2.03 -23.59 14.56
C GLN A 346 -1.94 -24.42 15.84
N ALA A 347 -0.85 -24.29 16.59
CA ALA A 347 -0.67 -24.96 17.88
C ALA A 347 -1.75 -24.53 18.90
N LEU A 348 -1.99 -23.22 19.00
CA LEU A 348 -3.05 -22.68 19.87
C LEU A 348 -4.45 -23.11 19.42
N GLU A 349 -4.72 -23.14 18.12
CA GLU A 349 -6.01 -23.58 17.60
C GLU A 349 -6.26 -25.06 17.88
N LYS A 350 -5.26 -25.91 17.63
CA LYS A 350 -5.34 -27.36 17.94
C LYS A 350 -5.59 -27.60 19.42
N TYR A 351 -4.79 -26.96 20.29
CA TYR A 351 -4.95 -27.06 21.74
C TYR A 351 -6.36 -26.66 22.19
N ARG A 352 -6.86 -25.51 21.72
CA ARG A 352 -8.23 -25.03 22.05
C ARG A 352 -9.34 -25.95 21.58
N ASN A 353 -9.13 -26.70 20.49
CA ASN A 353 -10.11 -27.62 19.94
C ASN A 353 -10.13 -28.97 20.68
N GLU A 354 -8.99 -29.42 21.19
CA GLU A 354 -8.90 -30.62 22.01
C GLU A 354 -9.55 -30.43 23.39
N ASP A 355 -9.35 -29.27 24.03
CA ASP A 355 -10.02 -28.93 25.30
C ASP A 355 -11.56 -28.88 25.15
N LYS A 356 -12.07 -28.57 23.95
CA LYS A 356 -13.52 -28.57 23.66
C LYS A 356 -14.10 -29.97 23.40
N GLN A 357 -13.29 -30.94 22.98
CA GLN A 357 -13.74 -32.31 22.75
C GLN A 357 -13.79 -33.16 24.04
N GLY A 358 -13.13 -32.73 25.11
CA GLY A 358 -13.15 -33.41 26.41
C GLY A 358 -14.43 -33.24 27.26
N GLY A 359 -15.45 -32.55 26.77
CA GLY A 359 -16.65 -32.18 27.55
C GLY A 359 -17.91 -33.03 27.32
N LEU A 360 -17.84 -34.11 26.53
CA LEU A 360 -19.01 -34.94 26.18
C LEU A 360 -19.10 -36.30 26.89
N ASP A 361 -18.07 -36.71 27.64
CA ASP A 361 -18.06 -38.00 28.37
C ASP A 361 -18.53 -37.92 29.84
N ASP A 362 -18.99 -36.75 30.31
CA ASP A 362 -19.55 -36.55 31.66
C ASP A 362 -21.10 -36.66 31.73
N PHE A 363 -21.72 -37.27 30.71
CA PHE A 363 -23.14 -37.68 30.75
C PHE A 363 -23.29 -39.19 30.53
N THR A 364 -22.86 -40.00 31.51
CA THR A 364 -23.38 -41.37 31.70
C THR A 364 -23.62 -41.68 33.17
#